data_AF-A0A355QH18-F1
#
_entry.id   AF-A0A355QH18-F1
#
_cell.length_a   1.000
_cell.length_b   1.000
_cell.length_c   1.000
_cell.angle_alpha   90.00
_cell.angle_beta   90.00
_cell.angle_gamma   90.00
#
_symmetry.space_group_name_H-M   'P 1'
#
loop_
_entity.id
_entity.type
_entity.pdbx_description
1 polymer ?
#
loop_
_entity_poly.entity_id
_entity_poly.type
_entity_poly.pdbx_seq_one_letter_code
_entity_poly.pdbx_strand_id
1 'polypeptide(L)' 'FTTDHGEFQGDHGFLFKGPYHVDSLMRLPLVWRPAPSAGTVPSVVADPVGLVDLAPTFCQIAGLPVPDWMDGEPL' A
#
# COMPACT_ATOMS: atom_id res chain seq x y z
N PHE A 1 -1.71 4.29 7.21
CA PHE A 1 -0.33 4.84 7.21
C PHE A 1 0.50 4.01 6.24
N THR A 2 1.25 4.69 5.37
CA THR A 2 2.22 4.08 4.47
C THR A 2 3.25 5.14 4.05
N THR A 3 4.16 4.77 3.14
CA THR A 3 5.15 5.65 2.50
C THR A 3 5.07 5.44 0.98
N ASP A 4 5.61 6.34 0.19
CA ASP A 4 5.64 6.26 -1.27
C ASP A 4 6.69 5.26 -1.78
N HIS A 5 7.77 5.06 -1.03
CA HIS A 5 8.82 4.09 -1.31
C HIS A 5 9.63 3.75 -0.06
N GLY A 6 10.46 2.70 -0.15
CA GLY A 6 11.39 2.32 0.91
C GLY A 6 12.72 3.08 0.86
N GLU A 7 13.75 2.52 1.46
CA GLU A 7 15.06 3.15 1.63
C GLU A 7 16.13 2.06 1.68
N PHE A 8 17.24 2.24 0.95
CA PHE A 8 18.34 1.28 0.97
C PHE A 8 18.97 1.15 2.35
N GLN A 9 19.20 2.25 3.05
CA GLN A 9 19.66 2.24 4.45
C GLN A 9 20.94 1.40 4.70
N GLY A 10 21.81 1.25 3.68
CA GLY A 10 23.03 0.45 3.73
C GLY A 10 22.92 -0.89 3.01
N ASP A 11 21.72 -1.32 2.61
CA ASP A 11 21.53 -2.50 1.77
C ASP A 11 22.33 -2.37 0.48
N HIS A 12 23.04 -3.45 0.15
CA HIS A 12 23.96 -3.49 -1.00
C HIS A 12 25.04 -2.39 -1.00
N GLY A 13 25.32 -1.74 0.14
CA GLY A 13 26.24 -0.61 0.24
C GLY A 13 25.69 0.71 -0.29
N PHE A 14 24.38 0.79 -0.58
CA PHE A 14 23.73 2.01 -1.04
C PHE A 14 22.94 2.71 0.07
N LEU A 15 22.72 4.01 -0.13
CA LEU A 15 21.85 4.86 0.67
C LEU A 15 20.81 5.51 -0.25
N PHE A 16 19.74 6.02 0.32
CA PHE A 16 18.61 6.63 -0.36
C PHE A 16 17.80 5.62 -1.18
N LYS A 17 17.61 5.94 -2.46
CA LYS A 17 16.78 5.21 -3.41
C LYS A 17 17.48 5.13 -4.76
N GLY A 18 17.07 4.18 -5.59
CA GLY A 18 17.67 3.96 -6.89
C GLY A 18 16.76 3.16 -7.83
N PRO A 19 17.18 2.98 -9.09
CA PRO A 19 16.39 2.30 -10.12
C PRO A 19 16.45 0.77 -9.97
N TYR A 20 16.09 0.25 -8.80
CA TYR A 20 16.20 -1.16 -8.46
C TYR A 20 14.91 -1.69 -7.82
N HIS A 21 14.55 -2.92 -8.19
CA HIS A 21 13.36 -3.60 -7.68
C HIS A 21 13.77 -4.57 -6.56
N VAL A 22 14.06 -4.01 -5.39
CA VAL A 22 14.46 -4.79 -4.20
C VAL A 22 13.52 -4.49 -3.04
N ASP A 23 13.40 -5.45 -2.12
CA ASP A 23 12.49 -5.36 -0.97
C ASP A 23 12.70 -4.08 -0.15
N SER A 24 13.94 -3.64 0.07
CA SER A 24 14.21 -2.42 0.81
C SER A 24 13.64 -1.16 0.17
N LEU A 25 13.38 -1.15 -1.14
CA LEU A 25 12.72 -0.04 -1.84
C LEU A 25 11.22 -0.28 -2.10
N MET A 26 10.80 -1.54 -2.26
CA MET A 26 9.46 -1.89 -2.75
C MET A 26 8.51 -2.47 -1.70
N ARG A 27 9.02 -3.07 -0.62
CA ARG A 27 8.18 -3.71 0.40
C ARG A 27 7.84 -2.71 1.50
N LEU A 28 6.74 -2.01 1.30
CA LEU A 28 6.36 -0.87 2.13
C LEU A 28 5.50 -1.28 3.34
N PRO A 29 5.62 -0.57 4.47
CA PRO A 29 4.63 -0.71 5.54
C PRO A 29 3.27 -0.16 5.06
N LEU A 30 2.22 -0.96 5.20
CA LEU A 30 0.83 -0.51 5.07
C LEU A 30 0.07 -0.91 6.33
N VAL A 31 -0.23 0.09 7.17
CA VAL A 31 -1.00 -0.10 8.40
C VAL A 31 -2.35 0.59 8.23
N TRP A 32 -3.42 -0.19 8.23
CA TRP A 32 -4.78 0.29 8.07
C TRP A 32 -5.57 0.19 9.38
N ARG A 33 -6.24 1.28 9.74
CA ARG A 33 -7.18 1.30 10.87
C ARG A 33 -8.50 1.88 10.37
N PRO A 34 -9.45 1.04 9.95
CA PRO A 34 -10.75 1.50 9.49
C PRO A 34 -11.57 2.09 10.66
N ALA A 35 -12.66 2.77 10.31
CA ALA A 35 -13.60 3.28 11.31
C ALA A 35 -14.15 2.12 12.17
N PRO A 36 -14.43 2.33 13.47
CA PRO A 36 -14.97 1.26 14.34
C PRO A 36 -16.24 0.61 13.78
N SER A 37 -17.07 1.37 13.05
CA SER A 37 -18.29 0.87 12.40
C SER A 37 -18.04 -0.17 11.31
N ALA A 38 -16.81 -0.29 10.79
CA ALA A 38 -16.46 -1.32 9.82
C ALA A 38 -16.37 -2.72 10.44
N GLY A 39 -16.27 -2.83 11.78
CA GLY A 39 -16.26 -4.13 12.47
C GLY A 39 -15.05 -5.02 12.13
N THR A 40 -13.98 -4.45 11.57
CA THR A 40 -12.80 -5.20 11.13
C THR A 40 -12.06 -5.81 12.31
N VAL A 41 -11.80 -7.12 12.23
CA VAL A 41 -10.97 -7.84 13.21
C VAL A 41 -9.49 -7.55 12.90
N PRO A 42 -8.66 -7.22 13.91
CA PRO A 42 -7.23 -7.05 13.71
C PRO A 42 -6.61 -8.29 13.05
N SER A 43 -5.90 -8.09 11.95
CA SER A 43 -5.28 -9.17 11.18
C SER A 43 -4.02 -8.68 10.48
N VAL A 44 -3.21 -9.63 10.01
CA VAL A 44 -2.07 -9.39 9.12
C VAL A 44 -2.44 -10.01 7.78
N VAL A 45 -2.46 -9.18 6.73
CA VAL A 45 -2.66 -9.62 5.35
C VAL A 45 -1.29 -9.94 4.76
N ALA A 46 -1.12 -11.15 4.24
CA ALA A 46 0.13 -11.62 3.64
C ALA A 46 0.15 -11.50 2.12
N ASP A 47 -1.02 -11.29 1.50
CA ASP A 47 -1.16 -11.13 0.06
C ASP A 47 -0.43 -9.86 -0.42
N PRO A 48 0.22 -9.89 -1.59
CA PRO A 48 0.85 -8.71 -2.16
C PRO A 48 -0.23 -7.69 -2.57
N VAL A 49 -0.02 -6.44 -2.18
CA VAL A 49 -0.87 -5.29 -2.50
C VAL A 49 -0.01 -4.11 -2.92
N GLY A 50 -0.57 -3.17 -3.69
CA GLY A 50 0.13 -2.01 -4.22
C GLY A 50 -0.42 -0.68 -3.69
N LEU A 51 0.39 0.37 -3.79
CA LEU A 51 -0.08 1.74 -3.50
C LEU A 51 -1.20 2.18 -4.45
N VAL A 52 -1.25 1.60 -5.66
CA VAL A 52 -2.30 1.86 -6.66
C VAL A 52 -3.69 1.40 -6.22
N ASP A 53 -3.77 0.46 -5.27
CA ASP A 53 -5.02 -0.09 -4.73
C ASP A 53 -5.69 0.87 -3.74
N LEU A 54 -4.96 1.86 -3.22
CA LEU A 54 -5.49 2.78 -2.21
C LEU A 54 -6.61 3.67 -2.75
N ALA A 55 -6.46 4.21 -3.96
CA ALA A 55 -7.47 5.05 -4.59
C ALA A 55 -8.82 4.31 -4.80
N PRO A 56 -8.87 3.14 -5.46
CA PRO A 56 -10.12 2.39 -5.62
C PRO A 56 -10.70 1.91 -4.28
N THR A 57 -9.85 1.55 -3.31
CA THR A 57 -10.29 1.25 -1.93
C THR A 57 -11.04 2.42 -1.30
N PHE A 58 -10.53 3.64 -1.43
CA PHE A 58 -11.20 4.82 -0.88
C PHE A 58 -12.51 5.15 -1.58
N CYS A 59 -12.57 4.97 -2.91
CA CYS A 59 -13.83 5.08 -3.65
C CYS A 59 -14.88 4.11 -3.09
N GLN A 60 -14.51 2.84 -2.89
CA GLN A 60 -15.41 1.82 -2.36
C GLN A 60 -15.89 2.18 -0.94
N ILE A 61 -14.98 2.60 -0.05
CA ILE A 61 -15.33 3.04 1.31
C ILE A 61 -16.29 4.23 1.29
N ALA A 62 -16.11 5.17 0.36
CA ALA A 62 -16.96 6.33 0.20
C ALA A 62 -18.31 6.03 -0.50
N GLY A 63 -18.54 4.80 -0.96
CA GLY A 63 -19.71 4.44 -1.76
C GLY A 63 -19.72 5.08 -3.16
N LEU A 64 -18.54 5.45 -3.68
CA LEU A 64 -18.35 6.02 -5.01
C LEU A 64 -18.01 4.91 -6.01
N PRO A 65 -18.41 5.05 -7.29
CA PRO A 65 -17.94 4.14 -8.33
C PRO A 65 -16.41 4.24 -8.47
N VAL A 66 -15.76 3.09 -8.65
CA VAL A 66 -14.34 3.02 -9.02
C VAL A 66 -14.24 3.27 -10.53
N PRO A 67 -13.50 4.29 -10.99
CA PRO A 67 -13.29 4.51 -12.41
C PRO A 67 -12.52 3.36 -13.07
N ASP A 68 -12.87 3.06 -14.32
CA ASP A 68 -12.30 1.95 -15.11
C ASP A 68 -10.84 2.15 -15.53
N TRP A 69 -10.33 3.39 -15.47
CA TRP A 69 -8.93 3.71 -15.76
C TRP A 69 -7.99 3.51 -14.58
N MET A 70 -8.49 3.19 -13.38
CA MET A 70 -7.63 2.86 -12.24
C MET A 70 -7.05 1.45 -12.42
N ASP A 71 -5.73 1.33 -12.31
CA ASP A 71 -5.04 0.04 -12.46
C ASP A 71 -5.14 -0.87 -11.22
N GLY A 72 -5.49 -0.30 -10.06
CA GLY A 72 -5.58 -1.03 -8.79
C GLY A 72 -6.98 -1.60 -8.52
N GLU A 73 -7.08 -2.43 -7.49
CA GLU A 73 -8.34 -3.02 -7.02
C GLU A 73 -8.61 -2.64 -5.55
N PRO A 74 -9.88 -2.57 -5.09
CA PRO A 74 -10.17 -2.38 -3.68
C PRO A 74 -9.57 -3.49 -2.79
N LEU A 75 -8.93 -3.08 -1.69
CA LEU A 75 -8.31 -3.93 -0.66
C LEU A 75 -9.34 -4.57 0.29
#